data_AF-A0A161S7A2-F1
#
_entry.id   AF-A0A161S7A2-F1
#
_cell.length_a   1.000
_cell.length_b   1.000
_cell.length_c   1.000
_cell.angle_alpha   90.00
_cell.angle_beta   90.00
_cell.angle_gamma   90.00
#
_symmetry.space_group_name_H-M   'P 1'
#
loop_
_entity.id
_entity.type
_entity.pdbx_description
1 polymer ?
#
loop_
_entity_poly.entity_id
_entity_poly.type
_entity_poly.pdbx_seq_one_letter_code
_entity_poly.pdbx_strand_id
1 'polypeptide(L)' 'MPLSVSRKEDYAQADISDEALQNGMASILNQMEEAIHQGESLTSEYVVQLSQQLDTYVLIAQMRKMRCVS' A
#
# COMPACT_ATOMS: atom_id res chain seq x y z
N MET A 1 0.41 -35.74 5.64
CA MET A 1 0.57 -34.50 6.43
C MET A 1 -0.29 -33.43 5.78
N PRO A 2 -1.47 -33.05 6.29
CA PRO A 2 -2.13 -31.85 5.81
C PRO A 2 -1.55 -30.64 6.56
N LEU A 3 -0.92 -29.71 5.84
CA LEU A 3 -0.62 -28.38 6.34
C LEU A 3 -1.95 -27.63 6.48
N SER A 4 -2.50 -27.64 7.69
CA SER A 4 -3.52 -26.67 8.09
C SER A 4 -2.84 -25.31 8.21
N VAL A 5 -2.67 -24.62 7.08
CA VAL A 5 -2.27 -23.21 7.07
C VAL A 5 -3.38 -22.45 7.78
N SER A 6 -3.09 -22.07 9.02
CA SER A 6 -3.96 -21.28 9.86
C SER A 6 -4.20 -19.95 9.17
N ARG A 7 -5.38 -19.83 8.53
CA ARG A 7 -5.94 -18.66 7.86
C ARG A 7 -6.23 -17.55 8.88
N LYS A 8 -5.22 -17.08 9.62
CA LYS A 8 -5.39 -16.15 10.73
C LYS A 8 -4.47 -14.93 10.68
N GLU A 9 -3.64 -14.81 9.64
CA GLU A 9 -2.72 -13.68 9.46
C GLU A 9 -3.20 -12.67 8.40
N ASP A 10 -4.16 -13.04 7.53
CA ASP A 10 -4.70 -12.17 6.47
C ASP A 10 -5.71 -11.11 6.95
N TYR A 11 -6.24 -11.24 8.18
CA TYR A 11 -7.30 -10.36 8.66
C TYR A 11 -6.81 -9.05 9.28
N ALA A 12 -5.52 -8.93 9.63
CA ALA A 12 -4.99 -7.72 10.26
C ALA A 12 -4.79 -6.57 9.25
N GLN A 13 -4.50 -6.88 7.99
CA GLN A 13 -4.28 -5.86 6.95
C GLN A 13 -5.59 -5.27 6.41
N ALA A 14 -6.73 -5.91 6.70
CA ALA A 14 -8.04 -5.45 6.28
C ALA A 14 -8.64 -4.35 7.17
N ASP A 15 -8.08 -4.08 8.36
CA ASP A 15 -8.69 -3.23 9.40
C ASP A 15 -8.12 -1.80 9.48
N ILE A 16 -7.48 -1.32 8.40
CA ILE A 16 -7.10 0.10 8.27
C ILE A 16 -8.35 0.92 7.88
N SER A 17 -8.66 2.04 8.54
CA SER A 17 -9.76 2.90 8.06
C SER A 17 -9.49 3.40 6.63
N ASP A 18 -10.53 3.68 5.84
CA ASP A 18 -10.36 4.30 4.52
C ASP A 18 -9.63 5.66 4.61
N GLU A 19 -9.85 6.39 5.71
CA GLU A 19 -9.11 7.62 6.02
C GLU A 19 -7.62 7.35 6.25
N ALA A 20 -7.28 6.29 7.00
CA ALA A 20 -5.89 5.90 7.24
C ALA A 20 -5.20 5.42 5.95
N LEU A 21 -5.95 4.72 5.09
CA LEU A 21 -5.50 4.29 3.78
C LEU A 21 -5.20 5.51 2.89
N GLN A 22 -6.13 6.45 2.80
CA GLN A 22 -5.97 7.68 2.02
C GLN A 22 -4.81 8.55 2.53
N ASN A 23 -4.71 8.74 3.85
CA ASN A 23 -3.63 9.51 4.46
C ASN A 23 -2.26 8.85 4.23
N GLY A 24 -2.19 7.52 4.29
CA GLY A 24 -0.98 6.77 3.96
C GLY A 24 -0.55 6.98 2.50
N MET A 25 -1.49 6.85 1.56
CA MET A 25 -1.23 7.10 0.14
C MET A 25 -0.77 8.54 -0.12
N ALA A 26 -1.44 9.53 0.47
CA ALA A 26 -1.07 10.94 0.32
C ALA A 26 0.32 11.23 0.88
N SER A 27 0.67 10.65 2.03
CA SER A 27 2.00 10.82 2.63
C SER A 27 3.11 10.25 1.74
N ILE A 28 2.89 9.08 1.12
CA ILE A 28 3.86 8.47 0.20
C ILE A 28 4.03 9.34 -1.04
N LEU A 29 2.93 9.84 -1.62
CA LEU A 29 2.99 10.72 -2.79
C LEU A 29 3.76 12.00 -2.51
N ASN A 30 3.55 12.62 -1.34
CA ASN A 30 4.32 13.80 -0.94
C ASN A 30 5.81 13.48 -0.81
N GLN A 31 6.18 12.33 -0.23
CA GLN A 31 7.58 11.93 -0.12
C GLN A 31 8.22 11.69 -1.50
N MET A 32 7.49 11.11 -2.45
CA MET A 32 7.96 10.94 -3.82
C MET A 32 8.17 12.30 -4.51
N GLU A 33 7.22 13.22 -4.35
CA GLU A 33 7.32 14.58 -4.89
C GLU A 33 8.53 15.33 -4.31
N GLU A 34 8.71 15.28 -2.99
CA GLU A 34 9.87 15.89 -2.31
C GLU A 34 11.19 15.27 -2.80
N ALA A 35 11.26 13.94 -2.96
CA ALA A 35 12.44 13.27 -3.48
C ALA A 35 12.79 13.76 -4.90
N ILE A 36 11.81 13.80 -5.79
CA ILE A 36 12.00 14.28 -7.18
C ILE A 36 12.43 15.75 -7.18
N HIS A 37 11.84 16.60 -6.35
CA HIS A 37 12.24 18.00 -6.20
C HIS A 37 13.67 18.16 -5.67
N GLN A 38 14.15 17.24 -4.83
CA GLN A 38 15.53 17.21 -4.36
C GLN A 38 16.52 16.66 -5.40
N GLY A 39 16.02 16.21 -6.56
CA GLY A 39 16.84 15.69 -7.66
C GLY A 39 17.07 14.18 -7.60
N GLU A 40 16.34 13.44 -6.76
CA GLU A 40 16.36 11.97 -6.80
C GLU A 40 15.86 11.47 -8.16
N SER A 41 16.51 10.42 -8.66
CA SER A 41 16.05 9.74 -9.86
C SER A 41 14.77 8.96 -9.56
N LEU A 42 13.85 8.90 -10.54
CA LEU A 42 12.70 8.00 -10.46
C LEU A 42 13.10 6.52 -10.31
N THR A 43 14.32 6.18 -10.70
CA THR A 43 14.89 4.84 -10.60
C THR A 43 15.75 4.64 -9.35
N SER A 44 15.83 5.64 -8.47
CA SER A 44 16.55 5.48 -7.20
C SER A 44 15.83 4.46 -6.34
N GLU A 45 16.61 3.72 -5.55
CA GLU A 45 16.08 2.71 -4.64
C GLU A 45 15.00 3.29 -3.72
N TYR A 46 15.17 4.53 -3.25
CA TYR A 46 14.20 5.20 -2.40
C TYR A 46 12.86 5.42 -3.11
N VAL A 47 12.89 5.98 -4.33
CA VAL A 47 11.66 6.24 -5.11
C VAL A 47 10.98 4.93 -5.53
N VAL A 48 11.77 3.89 -5.83
CA VAL A 48 11.26 2.54 -6.12
C VAL A 48 10.57 1.93 -4.90
N GLN A 49 11.14 2.06 -3.70
CA GLN A 49 10.54 1.58 -2.46
C GLN A 49 9.22 2.30 -2.14
N LEU A 50 9.18 3.63 -2.29
CA LEU A 50 7.95 4.40 -2.13
C LEU A 50 6.86 3.94 -3.11
N SER A 51 7.24 3.67 -4.36
CA SER A 51 6.32 3.15 -5.39
C SER A 51 5.73 1.80 -4.99
N GLN A 52 6.56 0.86 -4.52
CA GLN A 52 6.11 -0.47 -4.06
C GLN A 52 5.19 -0.36 -2.84
N GLN A 53 5.46 0.59 -1.94
CA GLN A 53 4.59 0.85 -0.80
C GLN A 53 3.22 1.37 -1.29
N LEU A 54 3.21 2.32 -2.24
CA LEU A 54 1.97 2.82 -2.82
C LEU A 54 1.15 1.72 -3.49
N ASP A 55 1.79 0.82 -4.24
CA ASP A 55 1.14 -0.33 -4.87
C ASP A 55 0.42 -1.22 -3.85
N THR A 56 1.01 -1.41 -2.66
CA THR A 56 0.39 -2.17 -1.57
C THR A 56 -0.92 -1.52 -1.11
N TYR A 57 -0.94 -0.20 -0.96
CA TYR A 57 -2.16 0.52 -0.59
C TYR A 57 -3.22 0.46 -1.69
N VAL A 58 -2.81 0.53 -2.96
CA VAL A 58 -3.72 0.40 -4.12
C VAL A 58 -4.38 -0.98 -4.14
N LEU A 59 -3.62 -2.05 -3.90
CA LEU A 59 -4.16 -3.40 -3.81
C LEU A 59 -5.21 -3.53 -2.70
N ILE A 60 -4.96 -2.94 -1.53
CA ILE A 60 -5.93 -2.93 -0.42
C ILE A 60 -7.21 -2.20 -0.82
N ALA A 61 -7.10 -1.03 -1.44
CA ALA A 61 -8.26 -0.27 -1.92
C ALA A 61 -9.08 -1.07 -2.95
N GLN A 62 -8.41 -1.74 -3.88
CA GLN A 62 -9.05 -2.57 -4.90
C GLN A 62 -9.75 -3.79 -4.30
N MET A 63 -9.12 -4.48 -3.34
CA MET A 63 -9.72 -5.61 -2.63
C MET A 63 -11.00 -5.20 -1.89
N ARG A 64 -11.01 -4.02 -1.24
CA ARG A 64 -12.21 -3.48 -0.59
C ARG A 64 -13.32 -3.17 -1.59
N LYS A 65 -12.98 -2.50 -2.68
CA LYS A 65 -13.93 -2.19 -3.75
C LYS A 65 -14.58 -3.45 -4.30
N MET A 66 -13.80 -4.51 -4.53
CA MET A 66 -14.31 -5.81 -4.99
C MET A 66 -15.20 -6.51 -3.94
N ARG A 67 -14.94 -6.32 -2.64
CA ARG A 67 -15.78 -6.85 -1.56
C ARG A 67 -17.15 -6.18 -1.45
N CYS A 68 -17.25 -4.92 -1.85
CA CYS A 68 -18.49 -4.13 -1.77
C CYS A 68 -19.44 -4.31 -2.97
N VAL A 69 -19.05 -5.02 -4.03
CA VAL A 69 -19.86 -5.26 -5.24
C VAL A 69 -20.56 -6.63 -5.26
N SER A 70 -20.75 -7.25 -4.10
CA SER A 70 -21.55 -8.49 -3.96
C SER A 70 -22.96 -8.22 -3.47
#